data_AF-A0ABD1NUS3-F1
#
_entry.id   AF-A0ABD1NUS3-F1
#
_cell.length_a   1.000
_cell.length_b   1.000
_cell.length_c   1.000
_cell.angle_alpha   90.00
_cell.angle_beta   90.00
_cell.angle_gamma   90.00
#
_symmetry.space_group_name_H-M   'P 1'
#
loop_
_entity.id
_entity.type
_entity.pdbx_description
1 polymer ?
#
loop_
_entity_poly.entity_id
_entity_poly.type
_entity_poly.pdbx_seq_one_letter_code
_entity_poly.pdbx_strand_id
1 'polypeptide(L)'
;MPTPTLDETPVLSWEQRLEELMDRKIAEALSNKSSRQQSMVLEENPFSVEITAVPLPRDFKQPKMEKYDGSSDPIDHLRSFVDLMRLQATPDAIMCRAFPPTLRREARDWVATLPPKSIRTFDEFSKNFTT
;
A
#
# COMPACT_ATOMS: atom_id res chain seq x y z
N MET A 1 28.95 2.18 67.00
CA MET A 1 27.89 3.16 66.66
C MET A 1 27.88 3.29 65.15
N PRO A 2 26.72 3.06 64.48
CA PRO A 2 26.66 2.75 63.06
C PRO A 2 26.88 3.97 62.15
N THR A 3 27.53 3.73 61.02
CA THR A 3 27.74 4.63 59.89
C THR A 3 26.43 4.97 59.17
N PRO A 4 26.20 6.21 58.73
CA PRO A 4 25.02 6.55 57.93
C PRO A 4 25.18 5.99 56.51
N THR A 5 24.36 5.00 56.16
CA THR A 5 24.14 4.55 54.79
C THR A 5 23.33 5.61 54.05
N LEU A 6 23.94 6.24 53.05
CA LEU A 6 23.27 7.14 52.12
C LEU A 6 22.38 6.29 51.21
N ASP A 7 21.07 6.44 51.38
CA ASP A 7 20.02 5.83 50.57
C ASP A 7 20.04 6.45 49.16
N GLU A 8 20.74 5.79 48.23
CA GLU A 8 20.69 6.17 46.82
C GLU A 8 19.36 5.72 46.23
N THR A 9 18.40 6.65 46.17
CA THR A 9 17.22 6.50 45.32
C THR A 9 17.69 6.16 43.89
N PRO A 10 17.14 5.13 43.21
CA PRO A 10 17.58 4.75 41.87
C PRO A 10 17.13 5.83 40.87
N VAL A 11 17.98 6.83 40.69
CA VAL A 11 17.88 7.76 39.57
C VAL A 11 18.18 6.92 38.34
N LEU A 12 17.14 6.58 37.57
CA LEU A 12 17.30 5.96 36.26
C LEU A 12 18.42 6.69 35.50
N SER A 13 19.40 5.92 35.02
CA SER A 13 20.55 6.47 34.28
C SER A 13 20.00 7.37 33.18
N TRP A 14 20.61 8.53 32.99
CA TRP A 14 20.22 9.48 31.94
C TRP A 14 20.22 8.81 30.56
N GLU A 15 21.00 7.74 30.39
CA GLU A 15 21.03 6.87 29.21
C GLU A 15 19.67 6.20 28.99
N GLN A 16 19.08 5.59 30.02
CA GLN A 16 17.77 4.93 29.94
C GLN A 16 16.66 5.94 29.62
N ARG A 17 16.73 7.15 30.20
CA ARG A 17 15.79 8.25 29.89
C ARG A 17 15.91 8.71 28.44
N LEU A 18 17.13 8.71 27.87
CA LEU A 18 17.34 9.02 26.47
C LEU A 18 16.81 7.91 25.57
N GLU A 19 16.98 6.64 25.94
CA GLU A 19 16.42 5.48 25.22
C GLU A 19 14.89 5.55 25.16
N GLU A 20 14.22 5.78 26.29
CA GLU A 20 12.75 5.93 26.32
C GLU A 20 12.26 7.13 25.49
N LEU A 21 13.02 8.22 25.43
CA LEU A 21 12.71 9.37 24.57
C LEU A 21 12.88 9.05 23.09
N MET A 22 13.93 8.30 22.73
CA MET A 22 14.14 7.85 21.36
C MET A 22 13.05 6.87 20.92
N ASP A 23 12.73 5.87 21.74
CA ASP A 23 11.68 4.89 21.44
C ASP A 23 10.31 5.55 21.28
N ARG A 24 9.95 6.49 22.16
CA ARG A 24 8.70 7.26 22.01
C ARG A 24 8.68 8.09 20.73
N LYS A 25 9.79 8.76 20.39
CA LYS A 25 9.87 9.54 19.14
C LYS A 25 9.81 8.64 17.91
N ILE A 26 10.40 7.45 17.94
CA ILE A 26 10.32 6.46 16.87
C ILE A 26 8.87 5.98 16.74
N ALA A 27 8.22 5.61 17.84
CA ALA A 27 6.83 5.17 17.85
C ALA A 27 5.86 6.27 17.34
N GLU A 28 6.07 7.51 17.76
CA GLU A 28 5.29 8.67 17.29
C GLU A 28 5.52 8.94 15.80
N ALA A 29 6.77 8.89 15.34
CA ALA A 29 7.09 9.07 13.93
C ALA A 29 6.49 7.96 13.06
N LEU A 30 6.56 6.70 13.51
CA LEU A 30 5.95 5.55 12.83
C LEU A 30 4.42 5.67 12.82
N SER A 31 3.80 6.08 13.93
CA SER A 31 2.35 6.28 14.05
C SER A 31 1.83 7.45 13.19
N ASN A 32 2.51 8.61 13.22
CA ASN A 32 2.15 9.78 12.41
C ASN A 32 2.35 9.52 10.91
N LYS A 33 3.43 8.80 10.55
CA LYS A 33 3.65 8.37 9.16
C LYS A 33 2.55 7.40 8.71
N SER A 34 2.20 6.40 9.53
CA SER A 34 1.09 5.48 9.26
C SER A 34 -0.24 6.22 9.10
N SER A 35 -0.54 7.17 9.98
CA SER A 35 -1.80 7.94 9.96
C SER A 35 -1.91 8.84 8.74
N ARG A 36 -0.82 9.52 8.34
CA ARG A 36 -0.78 10.31 7.09
C ARG A 36 -0.91 9.43 5.85
N GLN A 37 -0.23 8.28 5.83
CA GLN A 37 -0.36 7.32 4.74
C GLN A 37 -1.79 6.75 4.65
N GLN A 38 -2.46 6.52 5.77
CA GLN A 38 -3.81 5.94 5.80
C GLN A 38 -4.88 6.96 5.41
N SER A 39 -4.70 8.24 5.77
CA SER A 39 -5.58 9.36 5.38
C SER A 39 -5.54 9.68 3.88
N MET A 40 -4.40 9.50 3.21
CA MET A 40 -4.28 9.74 1.76
C MET A 40 -4.92 8.61 0.92
N VAL A 41 -5.01 7.39 1.44
CA VAL A 41 -5.28 6.19 0.63
C VAL A 41 -6.79 5.87 0.48
N LEU A 42 -7.66 6.38 1.35
CA LEU A 42 -9.08 6.01 1.34
C LEU A 42 -9.99 6.99 0.56
N GLU A 43 -9.71 8.30 0.59
CA GLU A 43 -10.53 9.28 -0.15
C GLU A 43 -10.11 9.46 -1.62
N GLU A 44 -8.85 9.16 -1.96
CA GLU A 44 -8.29 9.32 -3.31
C GLU A 44 -8.35 8.05 -4.17
N ASN A 45 -9.02 6.99 -3.70
CA ASN A 45 -9.07 5.73 -4.44
C ASN A 45 -9.80 5.92 -5.79
N PRO A 46 -9.15 5.65 -6.94
CA PRO A 46 -9.78 5.82 -8.24
C PRO A 46 -10.86 4.77 -8.54
N PHE A 47 -10.87 3.67 -7.78
CA PHE A 47 -11.87 2.61 -7.92
C PHE A 47 -13.18 2.98 -7.22
N SER A 48 -14.27 2.75 -7.93
CA SER A 48 -15.63 2.92 -7.42
C SER A 48 -15.95 1.98 -6.24
N VAL A 49 -17.06 2.26 -5.55
CA VAL A 49 -17.53 1.44 -4.42
C VAL A 49 -17.87 0.02 -4.89
N GLU A 50 -18.40 -0.10 -6.10
CA GLU A 50 -18.75 -1.37 -6.74
C GLU A 50 -17.53 -2.27 -6.94
N ILE A 51 -16.37 -1.70 -7.28
CA ILE A 51 -15.11 -2.45 -7.39
C ILE A 51 -14.57 -2.82 -6.00
N THR A 52 -14.54 -1.85 -5.08
CA THR A 52 -13.89 -2.01 -3.76
C THR A 52 -14.70 -2.89 -2.81
N ALA A 53 -16.03 -2.95 -2.96
CA ALA A 53 -16.92 -3.76 -2.15
C ALA A 53 -16.86 -5.27 -2.49
N VAL A 54 -16.33 -5.64 -3.67
CA VAL A 54 -16.19 -7.05 -4.04
C VAL A 54 -15.09 -7.68 -3.18
N PRO A 55 -15.41 -8.72 -2.37
CA PRO A 55 -14.41 -9.40 -1.56
C PRO A 55 -13.44 -10.18 -2.46
N LEU A 56 -12.17 -10.21 -2.09
CA LEU A 56 -11.21 -11.10 -2.74
C LEU A 56 -11.52 -12.56 -2.34
N PRO A 57 -11.58 -13.51 -3.29
CA PRO A 57 -11.66 -14.93 -3.01
C PRO A 57 -10.52 -15.36 -2.09
N ARG A 58 -10.79 -16.31 -1.20
CA ARG A 58 -9.83 -16.79 -0.20
C ARG A 58 -8.56 -17.39 -0.82
N ASP A 59 -8.70 -17.97 -2.00
CA ASP A 59 -7.66 -18.63 -2.79
C ASP A 59 -7.10 -17.75 -3.91
N PHE A 60 -7.50 -16.47 -3.98
CA PHE A 60 -6.97 -15.53 -4.96
C PHE A 60 -5.45 -15.41 -4.83
N LYS A 61 -4.76 -15.55 -5.96
CA LYS A 61 -3.31 -15.39 -6.05
C LYS A 61 -2.99 -14.20 -6.91
N GLN A 62 -2.15 -13.30 -6.41
CA GLN A 62 -1.65 -12.21 -7.22
C GLN A 62 -0.97 -12.74 -8.50
N PRO A 63 -1.18 -12.07 -9.65
CA PRO A 63 -0.51 -12.43 -10.88
C PRO A 63 1.00 -12.39 -10.70
N LYS A 64 1.67 -13.47 -11.11
CA LYS A 64 3.14 -13.55 -11.15
C LYS A 64 3.60 -13.16 -12.54
N MET A 65 3.97 -11.90 -12.69
CA MET A 65 4.50 -11.34 -13.93
C MET A 65 5.56 -10.28 -13.61
N GLU A 66 6.37 -9.92 -14.60
CA GLU A 66 7.34 -8.85 -14.43
C GLU A 66 6.62 -7.52 -14.19
N LYS A 67 7.19 -6.65 -13.34
CA LYS A 67 6.54 -5.38 -13.03
C LYS A 67 6.81 -4.36 -14.11
N TYR A 68 5.74 -3.75 -14.61
CA TYR A 68 5.81 -2.72 -15.64
C TYR A 68 6.21 -1.38 -15.06
N ASP A 69 7.22 -0.74 -15.66
CA ASP A 69 7.72 0.57 -15.26
C ASP A 69 7.54 1.67 -16.30
N GLY A 70 6.87 1.38 -17.42
CA GLY A 70 6.73 2.34 -18.52
C GLY A 70 7.74 2.17 -19.64
N SER A 71 8.72 1.25 -19.53
CA SER A 71 9.78 1.11 -20.54
C SER A 71 9.48 0.15 -21.69
N SER A 72 8.51 -0.75 -21.53
CA SER A 72 8.08 -1.72 -22.56
C SER A 72 6.73 -1.34 -23.17
N ASP A 73 6.19 -2.16 -24.08
CA ASP A 73 4.84 -1.94 -24.63
C ASP A 73 3.77 -2.11 -23.53
N PRO A 74 2.96 -1.08 -23.20
CA PRO A 74 1.89 -1.18 -22.21
C PRO A 74 0.79 -2.16 -22.64
N ILE A 75 0.54 -2.31 -23.94
CA ILE A 75 -0.49 -3.21 -24.47
C ILE A 75 -0.07 -4.66 -24.25
N ASP A 76 1.21 -4.99 -24.45
CA ASP A 76 1.73 -6.34 -24.22
C ASP A 76 1.67 -6.74 -22.73
N HIS A 77 2.02 -5.82 -21.83
CA HIS A 77 1.87 -6.03 -20.38
C HIS A 77 0.39 -6.24 -20.00
N LEU A 78 -0.51 -5.40 -20.52
CA LEU A 78 -1.94 -5.52 -20.27
C LEU A 78 -2.51 -6.87 -20.79
N ARG A 79 -2.13 -7.31 -21.99
CA ARG A 79 -2.53 -8.61 -22.55
C ARG A 79 -2.07 -9.76 -21.66
N SER A 80 -0.79 -9.75 -21.26
CA SER A 80 -0.22 -10.77 -20.37
C SER A 80 -0.98 -10.85 -19.05
N PHE A 81 -1.33 -9.70 -18.47
CA PHE A 81 -2.15 -9.65 -17.25
C PHE A 81 -3.56 -10.23 -17.48
N VAL A 82 -4.24 -9.83 -18.56
CA VAL A 82 -5.59 -10.28 -18.88
C VAL A 82 -5.64 -11.79 -19.07
N ASP A 83 -4.65 -12.36 -19.76
CA ASP A 83 -4.56 -13.81 -19.98
C ASP A 83 -4.41 -14.57 -18.65
N LEU A 84 -3.55 -14.09 -17.74
CA LEU A 84 -3.40 -14.66 -16.40
C LEU A 84 -4.68 -14.58 -15.57
N MET A 85 -5.39 -13.46 -15.62
CA MET A 85 -6.63 -13.27 -14.86
C MET A 85 -7.79 -14.08 -15.42
N ARG A 86 -7.88 -14.23 -16.74
CA ARG A 86 -8.87 -15.10 -17.39
C ARG A 86 -8.64 -16.56 -17.07
N LEU A 87 -7.37 -17.01 -17.00
CA LEU A 87 -7.04 -18.38 -16.58
C LEU A 87 -7.54 -18.69 -15.16
N GLN A 88 -7.57 -17.69 -14.28
CA GLN A 88 -8.09 -17.81 -12.91
C GLN A 88 -9.61 -17.55 -12.81
N ALA A 89 -10.29 -17.31 -13.94
CA ALA A 89 -11.70 -16.88 -13.98
C ALA A 89 -11.98 -15.67 -13.06
N THR A 90 -11.02 -14.75 -12.98
CA THR A 90 -11.08 -13.60 -12.07
C THR A 90 -12.15 -12.59 -12.51
N PRO A 91 -13.07 -12.18 -11.62
CA PRO A 91 -14.04 -11.12 -11.90
C PRO A 91 -13.39 -9.77 -12.20
N ASP A 92 -14.05 -8.96 -13.01
CA ASP A 92 -13.58 -7.65 -13.48
C ASP A 92 -13.16 -6.71 -12.34
N ALA A 93 -13.97 -6.62 -11.28
CA ALA A 93 -13.66 -5.82 -10.10
C ALA A 93 -12.34 -6.23 -9.41
N ILE A 94 -12.04 -7.54 -9.42
CA ILE A 94 -10.80 -8.05 -8.85
C ILE A 94 -9.62 -7.79 -9.79
N MET A 95 -9.83 -7.89 -11.10
CA MET A 95 -8.82 -7.48 -12.10
C MET A 95 -8.39 -6.02 -11.88
N CYS A 96 -9.34 -5.09 -11.69
CA CYS A 96 -9.04 -3.68 -11.38
C CYS A 96 -8.13 -3.53 -10.17
N ARG A 97 -8.40 -4.26 -9.09
CA ARG A 97 -7.62 -4.18 -7.84
C ARG A 97 -6.29 -4.94 -7.93
N ALA A 98 -6.20 -5.94 -8.79
CA ALA A 98 -5.03 -6.79 -8.96
C ALA A 98 -4.00 -6.22 -9.95
N PHE A 99 -4.40 -5.29 -10.81
CA PHE A 99 -3.51 -4.70 -11.81
C PHE A 99 -2.48 -3.71 -11.23
N PRO A 100 -2.83 -2.72 -10.38
CA PRO A 100 -1.85 -1.76 -9.85
C PRO A 100 -0.61 -2.36 -9.18
N PRO A 101 -0.70 -3.49 -8.43
CA PRO A 101 0.47 -4.18 -7.89
C PRO A 101 1.49 -4.68 -8.93
N THR A 102 1.07 -4.83 -10.19
CA THR A 102 1.93 -5.22 -11.32
C THR A 102 2.71 -4.03 -11.90
N LEU A 103 2.43 -2.81 -11.43
CA LEU A 103 3.10 -1.58 -11.86
C LEU A 103 4.21 -1.21 -10.86
N ARG A 104 5.23 -0.50 -11.34
CA ARG A 104 6.28 0.09 -10.52
C ARG A 104 6.69 1.46 -11.07
N ARG A 105 7.39 2.23 -10.23
CA ARG A 105 7.89 3.58 -10.56
C ARG A 105 6.77 4.48 -11.11
N GLU A 106 7.06 5.26 -12.15
CA GLU A 106 6.16 6.25 -12.74
C GLU A 106 4.82 5.62 -13.20
N ALA A 107 4.85 4.38 -13.70
CA ALA A 107 3.63 3.66 -14.07
C ALA A 107 2.72 3.34 -12.88
N ARG A 108 3.29 3.12 -11.68
CA ARG A 108 2.50 2.94 -10.46
C ARG A 108 1.91 4.25 -9.97
N ASP A 109 2.67 5.33 -10.05
CA ASP A 109 2.24 6.65 -9.60
C ASP A 109 1.09 7.20 -10.46
N TRP A 110 1.03 6.82 -11.74
CA TRP A 110 -0.11 7.11 -12.62
C TRP A 110 -1.46 6.67 -12.04
N VAL A 111 -1.53 5.56 -11.30
CA VAL A 111 -2.82 5.11 -10.71
C VAL A 111 -3.36 6.16 -9.72
N ALA A 112 -2.48 6.89 -9.04
CA ALA A 112 -2.86 7.95 -8.10
C ALA A 112 -3.27 9.26 -8.80
N THR A 113 -3.04 9.41 -10.11
CA THR A 113 -3.48 10.59 -10.88
C THR A 113 -4.90 10.44 -11.43
N LEU A 114 -5.46 9.23 -11.38
CA LEU A 114 -6.82 8.95 -11.79
C LEU A 114 -7.83 9.65 -10.85
N PRO A 115 -8.93 10.23 -11.37
CA PRO A 115 -9.92 10.88 -10.51
C PRO A 115 -10.55 9.87 -9.54
N PRO A 116 -10.85 10.27 -8.29
CA PRO A 116 -11.46 9.37 -7.30
C PRO A 116 -12.76 8.76 -7.82
N LYS A 117 -12.93 7.45 -7.59
CA LYS A 117 -14.14 6.68 -7.94
C LYS A 117 -14.51 6.71 -9.44
N SER A 118 -13.60 7.11 -10.32
CA SER A 118 -13.85 7.20 -11.77
C SER A 118 -13.87 5.85 -12.48
N ILE A 119 -13.17 4.85 -11.94
CA ILE A 119 -13.09 3.51 -12.54
C ILE A 119 -14.23 2.63 -11.99
N ARG A 120 -15.08 2.15 -12.90
CA ARG A 120 -16.23 1.27 -12.61
C ARG A 120 -16.05 -0.12 -13.20
N THR A 121 -15.24 -0.26 -14.24
CA THR A 121 -14.95 -1.55 -14.91
C THR A 121 -13.46 -1.70 -15.24
N PHE A 122 -13.01 -2.92 -15.52
CA PHE A 122 -11.64 -3.16 -15.98
C PHE A 122 -11.42 -2.62 -17.38
N ASP A 123 -12.44 -2.64 -18.24
CA ASP A 123 -12.39 -2.01 -19.56
C ASP A 123 -12.07 -0.51 -19.46
N GLU A 124 -12.76 0.24 -18.60
CA GLU A 124 -12.45 1.65 -18.34
C GLU A 124 -11.02 1.84 -17.83
N PHE A 125 -10.59 1.03 -16.86
CA PHE A 125 -9.22 1.09 -16.34
C PHE A 125 -8.20 0.87 -17.46
N SER A 126 -8.40 -0.17 -18.26
CA SER A 126 -7.48 -0.58 -19.32
C SER A 126 -7.35 0.47 -20.42
N LYS A 127 -8.45 1.12 -20.80
CA LYS A 127 -8.45 2.22 -21.77
C LYS A 127 -7.64 3.41 -21.27
N ASN A 128 -7.83 3.79 -20.00
CA ASN A 128 -7.06 4.87 -19.39
C ASN A 128 -5.56 4.53 -19.35
N PHE A 129 -5.19 3.27 -19.11
CA PHE A 129 -3.79 2.84 -19.02
C PHE A 129 -3.04 2.86 -20.37
N THR A 130 -3.74 2.65 -21.48
CA THR A 130 -3.15 2.58 -22.82
C THR A 130 -3.29 3.87 -23.65
N THR A 131 -3.80 4.94 -23.04
CA THR A 131 -3.96 6.27 -23.69
C THR A 131 -2.75 7.14 -23.40
#